data_AF-A0A369RNK2-F1
#
_entry.id   AF-A0A369RNK2-F1
#
_cell.length_a   1.000
_cell.length_b   1.000
_cell.length_c   1.000
_cell.angle_alpha   90.00
_cell.angle_beta   90.00
_cell.angle_gamma   90.00
#
_symmetry.space_group_name_H-M   'P 1'
#
loop_
_entity.id
_entity.type
_entity.pdbx_description
1 polymer ?
#
loop_
_entity_poly.entity_id
_entity_poly.type
_entity_poly.pdbx_seq_one_letter_code
_entity_poly.pdbx_strand_id
1 'polypeptide(L)'
;MSEANPIVTLKAKIKEFGFSKLKAGESNKSANSGETMYFDFPRMSFVINGKIIDTVLTSALMEGAKYRENNLFNSYDIYSTETARKNKEK
;
A
#
# COMPACT_ATOMS: atom_id res chain seq x y z
N MET A 1 35.88 -16.20 26.54
CA MET A 1 35.23 -15.31 25.55
C MET A 1 33.78 -15.20 25.98
N SER A 2 33.33 -14.08 26.57
CA SER A 2 31.92 -13.92 26.91
C SER A 2 31.12 -13.76 25.62
N GLU A 3 30.14 -14.62 25.38
CA GLU A 3 29.23 -14.47 24.24
C GLU A 3 28.55 -13.11 24.33
N ALA A 4 28.78 -12.28 23.31
CA ALA A 4 28.17 -10.96 23.23
C ALA A 4 26.65 -11.13 23.16
N ASN A 5 25.93 -10.49 24.10
CA ASN A 5 24.47 -10.57 24.18
C ASN A 5 23.85 -10.23 22.81
N PRO A 6 23.09 -11.16 22.18
CA PRO A 6 22.56 -10.97 20.83
C PRO A 6 21.69 -9.72 20.68
N ILE A 7 20.96 -9.34 21.73
CA ILE A 7 20.11 -8.14 21.75
C ILE A 7 20.97 -6.87 21.73
N VAL A 8 22.09 -6.87 22.46
CA VAL A 8 23.03 -5.75 22.49
C VAL A 8 23.72 -5.60 21.13
N THR A 9 24.16 -6.72 20.54
CA THR A 9 24.75 -6.75 19.20
C THR A 9 23.77 -6.28 18.14
N LEU A 10 22.50 -6.73 18.19
CA LEU A 10 21.46 -6.29 17.27
C LEU A 10 21.20 -4.78 17.40
N LYS A 11 21.08 -4.25 18.62
CA LYS A 11 20.89 -2.80 18.85
C LYS A 11 22.08 -1.98 18.37
N ALA A 12 23.30 -2.45 18.59
CA ALA A 12 24.52 -1.79 18.11
C ALA A 12 24.59 -1.80 16.58
N LYS A 13 24.28 -2.95 15.95
CA LYS A 13 24.23 -3.08 14.49
C LYS A 13 23.14 -2.24 13.88
N ILE A 14 21.95 -2.14 14.47
CA ILE A 14 20.88 -1.24 14.03
C ILE A 14 21.35 0.23 14.09
N LYS A 15 22.13 0.63 15.09
CA LYS A 15 22.71 1.99 15.15
C LYS A 15 23.78 2.22 14.08
N GLU A 16 24.63 1.22 13.79
CA GLU A 16 25.63 1.30 12.71
C GLU A 16 25.01 1.22 11.31
N PHE A 17 23.93 0.47 11.19
CA PHE A 17 23.18 0.28 9.96
C PHE A 17 22.48 1.60 9.66
N GLY A 18 23.16 2.46 8.91
CA GLY A 18 22.64 3.78 8.55
C GLY A 18 21.35 3.63 7.74
N PHE A 19 20.21 3.53 8.43
CA PHE A 19 18.87 3.36 7.84
C PHE A 19 18.54 4.48 6.85
N SER A 20 19.15 5.65 7.02
CA SER A 20 19.09 6.73 6.03
C SER A 20 19.58 6.30 4.64
N LYS A 21 20.51 5.36 4.55
CA LYS A 21 21.01 4.79 3.28
C LYS A 21 20.04 3.79 2.64
N LEU A 22 19.07 3.27 3.41
CA LEU A 22 17.99 2.42 2.87
C LEU A 22 16.83 3.26 2.35
N LYS A 23 16.72 4.52 2.78
CA LYS A 23 15.74 5.44 2.24
C LYS A 23 16.17 5.83 0.84
N ALA A 24 15.22 5.80 -0.08
CA ALA A 24 15.43 6.43 -1.37
C ALA A 24 15.71 7.92 -1.16
N GLY A 25 16.69 8.47 -1.88
CA GLY A 25 16.99 9.90 -1.83
C GLY A 25 15.80 10.74 -2.30
N GLU A 26 15.74 12.01 -1.90
CA GLU A 26 14.65 12.93 -2.27
C GLU A 26 14.48 13.08 -3.79
N SER A 27 15.57 12.91 -4.55
CA SER A 27 15.56 12.93 -6.01
C SER A 27 14.96 11.68 -6.67
N ASN A 28 14.74 10.60 -5.92
CA ASN A 28 14.19 9.36 -6.47
C ASN A 28 12.65 9.46 -6.62
N LYS A 29 12.23 9.92 -7.80
CA LYS A 29 10.81 10.16 -8.11
C LYS A 29 9.92 8.92 -7.98
N SER A 30 10.39 7.74 -8.37
CA SER A 30 9.57 6.50 -8.34
C SER A 30 9.33 6.01 -6.91
N ALA A 31 10.36 6.10 -6.06
CA ALA A 31 10.20 5.77 -4.65
C ALA A 31 9.34 6.81 -3.90
N ASN A 32 9.52 8.09 -4.21
CA ASN A 32 8.80 9.19 -3.55
C ASN A 32 7.37 9.40 -4.08
N SER A 33 7.03 8.88 -5.26
CA SER A 33 5.66 8.87 -5.80
C SER A 33 4.81 7.73 -5.25
N GLY A 34 5.42 6.73 -4.60
CA GLY A 34 4.75 5.50 -4.17
C GLY A 34 4.57 4.46 -5.29
N GLU A 35 5.06 4.72 -6.51
CA GLU A 35 4.98 3.80 -7.65
C GLU A 35 5.66 2.45 -7.36
N THR A 36 6.85 2.50 -6.75
CA THR A 36 7.54 1.26 -6.37
C THR A 36 6.71 0.45 -5.36
N MET A 37 6.11 1.12 -4.38
CA MET A 37 5.25 0.45 -3.39
C MET A 37 3.99 -0.15 -4.01
N TYR A 38 3.40 0.50 -5.02
CA TYR A 38 2.25 -0.04 -5.76
C TYR A 38 2.58 -1.38 -6.43
N PHE A 39 3.78 -1.52 -7.01
CA PHE A 39 4.20 -2.78 -7.63
C PHE A 39 4.58 -3.87 -6.62
N ASP A 40 5.01 -3.49 -5.43
CA ASP A 40 5.42 -4.43 -4.38
C ASP A 40 4.24 -4.94 -3.56
N PHE A 41 3.13 -4.19 -3.50
CA PHE A 41 1.89 -4.59 -2.82
C PHE A 41 1.45 -6.04 -3.12
N PRO A 42 1.41 -6.51 -4.38
CA PRO A 42 1.03 -7.90 -4.70
C PRO A 42 2.17 -8.92 -4.54
N ARG A 43 3.41 -8.49 -4.26
CA ARG A 43 4.61 -9.37 -4.26
C ARG A 43 4.99 -9.88 -2.86
N MET A 44 4.50 -9.24 -1.80
CA MET A 44 4.84 -9.59 -0.43
C MET A 44 3.70 -9.33 0.54
N SER A 45 3.75 -9.99 1.69
CA SER A 45 2.83 -9.76 2.80
C SER A 45 3.33 -8.65 3.70
N PHE A 46 2.39 -7.84 4.21
CA PHE A 46 2.67 -6.72 5.12
C PHE A 46 1.96 -6.93 6.46
N VAL A 47 2.50 -6.36 7.53
CA VAL A 47 1.80 -6.29 8.82
C VAL A 47 1.51 -4.82 9.12
N ILE A 48 0.21 -4.47 9.20
CA ILE A 48 -0.24 -3.12 9.54
C ILE A 48 -1.13 -3.23 10.78
N ASN A 49 -0.78 -2.54 11.87
CA ASN A 49 -1.50 -2.58 13.15
C ASN A 49 -1.79 -4.01 13.65
N GLY A 50 -0.82 -4.92 13.50
CA GLY A 50 -0.93 -6.32 13.92
C GLY A 50 -1.80 -7.20 13.01
N LYS A 51 -2.32 -6.66 11.90
CA LYS A 51 -3.08 -7.42 10.89
C LYS A 51 -2.18 -7.74 9.71
N ILE A 52 -2.23 -9.00 9.26
CA ILE A 52 -1.51 -9.44 8.06
C ILE A 52 -2.34 -9.04 6.83
N ILE A 53 -1.70 -8.34 5.91
CA ILE A 53 -2.20 -8.10 4.56
C ILE A 53 -1.35 -9.00 3.67
N ASP A 54 -1.90 -10.14 3.27
CA ASP A 54 -1.20 -11.09 2.40
C ASP A 54 -1.40 -10.78 0.92
N THR A 55 -0.66 -11.50 0.09
CA THR A 55 -0.68 -11.32 -1.37
C THR A 55 -2.02 -11.70 -1.99
N VAL A 56 -2.79 -12.60 -1.36
CA VAL A 56 -4.11 -13.04 -1.84
C VAL A 56 -5.13 -11.92 -1.64
N LEU A 57 -5.18 -11.36 -0.43
CA LEU A 57 -6.04 -10.22 -0.11
C LEU A 57 -5.72 -9.03 -1.01
N THR A 58 -4.44 -8.71 -1.21
CA THR A 58 -4.04 -7.63 -2.11
C THR A 58 -4.49 -7.89 -3.55
N SER A 59 -4.25 -9.09 -4.08
CA SER A 59 -4.65 -9.45 -5.45
C SER A 59 -6.16 -9.34 -5.63
N ALA A 60 -6.95 -9.86 -4.69
CA ALA A 60 -8.40 -9.77 -4.71
C ALA A 60 -8.92 -8.32 -4.67
N LEU A 61 -8.29 -7.45 -3.87
CA LEU A 61 -8.63 -6.03 -3.83
C LEU A 61 -8.31 -5.31 -5.14
N MET A 62 -7.14 -5.59 -5.75
CA MET A 62 -6.74 -5.01 -7.03
C MET A 62 -7.64 -5.46 -8.18
N GLU A 63 -7.95 -6.77 -8.25
CA GLU A 63 -8.86 -7.33 -9.24
C GLU A 63 -10.28 -6.79 -9.07
N GLY A 64 -10.80 -6.76 -7.84
CA GLY A 64 -12.12 -6.19 -7.54
C GLY A 64 -12.21 -4.69 -7.87
N ALA A 65 -11.13 -3.92 -7.67
CA ALA A 65 -11.06 -2.53 -8.08
C ALA A 65 -11.11 -2.37 -9.60
N LYS A 66 -10.33 -3.16 -10.35
CA LYS A 66 -10.36 -3.18 -11.83
C LYS A 66 -11.71 -3.63 -12.37
N TYR A 67 -12.31 -4.65 -11.76
CA TYR A 67 -13.66 -5.10 -12.10
C TYR A 67 -14.67 -3.97 -11.86
N ARG A 68 -14.60 -3.27 -10.73
CA ARG A 68 -15.44 -2.10 -10.48
C ARG A 68 -15.21 -0.99 -11.48
N GLU A 69 -13.97 -0.64 -11.81
CA GLU A 69 -13.66 0.38 -12.83
C GLU A 69 -14.30 0.02 -14.17
N ASN A 70 -14.11 -1.22 -14.63
CA ASN A 70 -14.67 -1.70 -15.90
C ASN A 70 -16.22 -1.80 -15.91
N ASN A 71 -16.85 -2.00 -14.75
CA ASN A 71 -18.32 -2.10 -14.64
C ASN A 71 -18.99 -0.79 -14.19
N LEU A 72 -18.27 0.15 -13.58
CA LEU A 72 -18.76 1.49 -13.26
C LEU A 72 -19.07 2.24 -14.58
N PHE A 73 -18.19 2.15 -15.58
CA PHE A 73 -18.48 2.74 -16.90
C PHE A 73 -19.53 1.99 -17.73
N ASN A 74 -20.05 0.85 -17.24
CA ASN A 74 -21.03 0.01 -17.93
C ASN A 74 -22.38 -0.10 -17.17
N SER A 75 -22.47 0.48 -15.99
CA SER A 75 -23.67 0.46 -15.17
C SER A 75 -24.35 1.82 -15.27
N TYR A 76 -25.54 1.83 -15.88
CA TYR A 76 -26.48 2.96 -15.81
C TYR A 76 -26.94 3.25 -14.37
N ASP A 77 -26.49 2.47 -13.36
CA ASP A 77 -26.91 2.56 -11.96
C ASP A 77 -26.10 3.58 -11.14
N ILE A 78 -25.12 4.30 -11.74
CA ILE A 78 -24.39 5.40 -11.06
C ILE A 78 -25.20 6.71 -11.05
N TYR A 79 -26.42 6.74 -11.57
CA TYR A 79 -27.36 7.75 -11.10
C TYR A 79 -27.90 7.30 -9.75
N SER A 80 -27.21 7.68 -8.67
CA SER A 80 -27.87 7.80 -7.37
C SER A 80 -29.17 8.58 -7.60
N THR A 81 -30.29 8.00 -7.17
CA THR A 81 -31.60 8.63 -7.26
C THR A 81 -31.66 9.98 -6.51
N GLU A 82 -30.66 10.28 -5.66
CA GLU A 82 -30.47 11.59 -5.03
C GLU A 82 -29.94 12.65 -6.00
N THR A 83 -29.06 12.32 -6.95
CA THR A 83 -28.57 13.26 -7.97
C THR A 83 -29.62 13.50 -9.06
N ALA A 84 -30.45 12.50 -9.37
CA ALA A 84 -31.53 12.62 -10.34
C ALA A 84 -32.70 13.50 -9.86
N ARG A 85 -32.94 13.59 -8.54
CA ARG A 85 -33.98 14.46 -7.97
C ARG A 85 -33.59 15.94 -7.96
N LYS A 86 -32.32 16.27 -7.69
CA LYS A 86 -31.85 17.66 -7.63
C LYS A 86 -31.92 18.42 -8.97
N ASN A 87 -31.95 17.70 -10.09
CA ASN A 87 -32.04 18.28 -11.43
C ASN A 87 -33.49 18.39 -11.97
N LYS A 88 -34.51 18.00 -11.18
CA LYS A 88 -35.93 18.15 -11.56
C LYS A 88 -36.65 19.31 -10.85
N GLU A 89 -35.99 19.98 -9.91
CA GLU A 89 -36.55 21.10 -9.13
C GLU A 89 -35.84 22.44 -9.43
N LYS A 90 -35.18 22.56 -10.59
CA LYS A 90 -34.66 23.83 -11.12
C LYS A 90 -35.24 24.15 -12.48
#